data_AF-A0A2N1MJF9-F1
#
_entry.id   AF-A0A2N1MJF9-F1
#
_cell.length_a   1.000
_cell.length_b   1.000
_cell.length_c   1.000
_cell.angle_alpha   90.00
_cell.angle_beta   90.00
_cell.angle_gamma   90.00
#
_symmetry.space_group_name_H-M   'P 1'
#
loop_
_entity.id
_entity.type
_entity.pdbx_description
1 polymer ?
#
loop_
_entity_poly.entity_id
_entity_poly.type
_entity_poly.pdbx_seq_one_letter_code
_entity_poly.pdbx_strand_id
1 'polypeptide(L)'
;MEELPTIKQMKKSLPNIYDNWLCPVCSDVIEDFNHIWSCVCHVNILQKIVRDSQHFILTAINNNIKSDFCHVFFTDINSLDNFWVWSIDNNRLTFIDFIKNFIPITLSNYLKSLIFNDKVIRTIIGDLHDFTYNEVMNNIWKPRCELQVVLEKNLSITKKKKLDSRLNFSTNSSFNFINNTNFSSVDYIENSLESLRNNIYFGGDILGVYAAR
;
A
#
# COMPACT_ATOMS: atom_id res chain seq x y z
N MET A 1 2.47 -2.80 -8.94
CA MET A 1 2.06 -1.82 -7.90
C MET A 1 1.31 -2.46 -6.72
N GLU A 2 1.27 -3.79 -6.58
CA GLU A 2 0.87 -4.50 -5.35
C GLU A 2 2.08 -5.18 -4.72
N GLU A 3 3.10 -4.40 -4.36
CA GLU A 3 4.41 -4.92 -3.90
C GLU A 3 4.59 -4.87 -2.38
N LEU A 4 3.53 -4.57 -1.63
CA LEU A 4 3.60 -4.58 -0.17
C LEU A 4 3.96 -5.99 0.34
N PRO A 5 4.82 -6.11 1.37
CA PRO A 5 5.19 -7.37 2.00
C PRO A 5 4.03 -7.92 2.86
N THR A 6 2.96 -8.32 2.18
CA THR A 6 1.82 -9.08 2.75
C THR A 6 2.30 -10.45 3.20
N ILE A 7 1.58 -11.10 4.11
CA ILE A 7 1.89 -12.48 4.51
C ILE A 7 1.90 -13.42 3.30
N LYS A 8 0.94 -13.30 2.38
CA LYS A 8 0.92 -14.06 1.12
C LYS A 8 2.20 -13.85 0.29
N GLN A 9 2.73 -12.63 0.22
CA GLN A 9 3.97 -12.34 -0.51
C GLN A 9 5.20 -12.85 0.25
N MET A 10 5.24 -12.68 1.57
CA MET A 10 6.33 -13.18 2.41
C MET A 10 6.44 -14.70 2.37
N LYS A 11 5.31 -15.41 2.33
CA LYS A 11 5.26 -16.88 2.16
C LYS A 11 5.90 -17.33 0.84
N LYS A 12 5.74 -16.58 -0.26
CA LYS A 12 6.43 -16.90 -1.52
C LYS A 12 7.94 -16.79 -1.39
N SER A 13 8.43 -15.77 -0.67
CA SER A 13 9.86 -15.52 -0.49
C SER A 13 10.50 -16.42 0.56
N LEU A 14 9.74 -16.83 1.58
CA LEU A 14 10.21 -17.51 2.79
C LEU A 14 9.17 -18.53 3.28
N PRO A 15 8.86 -19.57 2.49
CA PRO A 15 7.78 -20.52 2.81
C PRO A 15 8.04 -21.23 4.14
N ASN A 16 9.28 -21.62 4.44
CA ASN A 16 9.63 -22.32 5.67
C ASN A 16 9.43 -21.49 6.96
N ILE A 17 9.31 -20.15 6.84
CA ILE A 17 9.15 -19.24 7.98
C ILE A 17 7.70 -18.82 8.15
N TYR A 18 7.04 -18.48 7.05
CA TYR A 18 5.69 -17.92 7.05
C TYR A 18 4.61 -18.94 6.65
N ASP A 19 4.92 -20.24 6.70
CA ASP A 19 3.91 -21.25 6.47
C ASP A 19 2.82 -21.16 7.55
N ASN A 20 1.56 -21.24 7.12
CA ASN A 20 0.37 -21.11 7.97
C ASN A 20 0.24 -19.78 8.73
N TRP A 21 1.00 -18.75 8.37
CA TRP A 21 0.78 -17.42 8.92
C TRP A 21 -0.53 -16.84 8.37
N LEU A 22 -1.30 -16.25 9.28
CA LEU A 22 -2.52 -15.50 8.99
C LEU A 22 -2.24 -14.01 9.13
N CYS A 23 -3.25 -13.17 8.86
CA CYS A 23 -3.14 -11.73 9.07
C CYS A 23 -2.65 -11.41 10.49
N PRO A 24 -1.59 -10.57 10.64
CA PRO A 24 -1.10 -10.15 11.96
C PRO A 24 -2.13 -9.42 12.82
N VAL A 25 -3.19 -8.90 12.20
CA VAL A 25 -4.21 -8.10 12.88
C VAL A 25 -5.40 -8.96 13.31
N CYS A 26 -6.05 -9.67 12.39
CA CYS A 26 -7.23 -10.47 12.74
C CYS A 26 -6.92 -11.92 13.13
N SER A 27 -5.74 -12.44 12.78
CA SER A 27 -5.33 -13.84 13.02
C SER A 27 -6.30 -14.88 12.46
N ASP A 28 -7.12 -14.56 11.45
CA ASP A 28 -8.21 -15.42 10.97
C ASP A 28 -8.01 -15.87 9.51
N VAL A 29 -7.67 -14.94 8.61
CA VAL A 29 -7.51 -15.22 7.18
C VAL A 29 -6.09 -14.96 6.70
N ILE A 30 -5.70 -15.64 5.61
CA ILE A 30 -4.43 -15.39 4.93
C ILE A 30 -4.47 -13.96 4.37
N GLU A 31 -3.55 -13.12 4.84
CA GLU A 31 -3.48 -11.74 4.39
C GLU A 31 -2.84 -11.63 3.01
N ASP A 32 -3.62 -11.11 2.06
CA ASP A 32 -3.16 -10.58 0.79
C ASP A 32 -3.27 -9.04 0.76
N PHE A 33 -2.96 -8.44 -0.39
CA PHE A 33 -2.95 -6.98 -0.53
C PHE A 33 -4.32 -6.36 -0.16
N ASN A 34 -5.41 -6.95 -0.64
CA ASN A 34 -6.74 -6.40 -0.39
C ASN A 34 -7.12 -6.56 1.09
N HIS A 35 -6.78 -7.69 1.69
CA HIS A 35 -7.09 -7.95 3.09
C HIS A 35 -6.46 -6.95 4.06
N ILE A 36 -5.27 -6.39 3.76
CA ILE A 36 -4.67 -5.33 4.60
C ILE A 36 -5.69 -4.21 4.85
N TRP A 37 -6.35 -3.78 3.79
CA TRP A 37 -7.30 -2.67 3.82
C TRP A 37 -8.69 -3.13 4.24
N SER A 38 -9.13 -4.31 3.80
CA SER A 38 -10.48 -4.83 4.07
C SER A 38 -10.58 -5.70 5.33
N CYS A 39 -9.54 -5.76 6.16
CA CYS A 39 -9.55 -6.53 7.40
C CYS A 39 -10.68 -6.05 8.32
N VAL A 40 -11.42 -6.99 8.91
CA VAL A 40 -12.55 -6.68 9.80
C VAL A 40 -12.14 -5.79 10.99
N CYS A 41 -10.90 -5.95 11.48
CA CYS A 41 -10.34 -5.14 12.56
C CYS A 41 -10.09 -3.68 12.16
N HIS A 42 -10.05 -3.37 10.87
CA HIS A 42 -9.81 -2.01 10.36
C HIS A 42 -11.07 -1.28 9.92
N VAL A 43 -12.27 -1.90 9.99
CA VAL A 43 -13.52 -1.33 9.45
C VAL A 43 -13.77 0.08 9.98
N ASN A 44 -13.68 0.30 11.29
CA ASN A 44 -13.91 1.62 11.90
C ASN A 44 -12.86 2.65 11.48
N ILE A 45 -11.59 2.23 11.35
CA ILE A 45 -10.50 3.10 10.91
C ILE A 45 -10.73 3.50 9.45
N LEU A 46 -11.05 2.54 8.58
CA LEU A 46 -11.25 2.81 7.16
C LEU A 46 -12.50 3.66 6.90
N GLN A 47 -13.58 3.43 7.65
CA GLN A 47 -14.77 4.30 7.61
C GLN A 47 -14.43 5.75 7.98
N LYS A 48 -13.61 5.95 9.02
CA LYS A 48 -13.14 7.28 9.40
C LYS A 48 -12.30 7.90 8.27
N ILE A 49 -11.35 7.15 7.72
CA ILE A 49 -10.49 7.64 6.62
C ILE A 49 -11.34 8.04 5.40
N VAL A 50 -12.30 7.20 4.98
CA VAL A 50 -13.22 7.52 3.88
C VAL A 50 -13.95 8.83 4.13
N ARG A 51 -14.51 9.00 5.34
CA ARG A 51 -15.23 10.22 5.72
C ARG A 51 -14.31 11.45 5.72
N ASP A 52 -13.10 11.30 6.25
CA ASP A 52 -12.13 12.39 6.29
C ASP A 52 -11.65 12.76 4.87
N SER A 53 -11.48 11.78 3.99
CA SER A 53 -11.18 11.98 2.55
C SER A 53 -12.32 12.73 1.84
N GLN A 54 -13.58 12.43 2.16
CA GLN A 54 -14.75 13.16 1.65
C GLN A 54 -14.75 14.63 2.12
N HIS A 55 -14.43 14.89 3.40
CA HIS A 55 -14.31 16.25 3.92
C HIS A 55 -13.11 17.00 3.34
N PHE A 56 -11.99 16.30 3.14
CA PHE A 56 -10.79 16.85 2.52
C PHE A 56 -11.08 17.33 1.10
N ILE A 57 -11.66 16.47 0.25
CA ILE A 57 -11.96 16.84 -1.13
C ILE A 57 -12.99 17.95 -1.22
N LEU A 58 -14.02 17.93 -0.35
CA LEU A 58 -15.01 19.00 -0.26
C LEU A 58 -14.35 20.35 -0.01
N THR A 59 -13.43 20.39 0.95
CA THR A 59 -12.68 21.60 1.31
C THR A 59 -11.76 22.03 0.17
N ALA A 60 -11.04 21.09 -0.45
CA ALA A 60 -10.15 21.35 -1.58
C ALA A 60 -10.91 21.93 -2.78
N ILE A 61 -12.10 21.39 -3.09
CA ILE A 61 -12.97 21.89 -4.16
C ILE A 61 -13.43 23.31 -3.84
N ASN A 62 -14.06 23.53 -2.68
CA ASN A 62 -14.61 24.83 -2.32
C ASN A 62 -13.55 25.93 -2.23
N ASN A 63 -12.32 25.61 -1.80
CA ASN A 63 -11.19 26.55 -1.80
C ASN A 63 -10.74 26.98 -3.21
N ASN A 64 -11.04 26.17 -4.24
CA ASN A 64 -10.70 26.46 -5.64
C ASN A 64 -11.87 27.12 -6.40
N ILE A 65 -13.07 27.15 -5.84
CA ILE A 65 -14.21 27.86 -6.42
C ILE A 65 -14.02 29.36 -6.17
N LYS A 66 -14.02 30.15 -7.25
CA LYS A 66 -13.83 31.62 -7.18
C LYS A 66 -15.13 32.39 -6.93
N SER A 67 -16.28 31.73 -7.03
CA SER A 67 -17.59 32.37 -6.95
C SER A 67 -18.20 32.15 -5.57
N ASP A 68 -18.59 33.25 -4.91
CA ASP A 68 -19.27 33.22 -3.61
C ASP A 68 -20.69 32.62 -3.66
N PHE A 69 -21.21 32.34 -4.86
CA PHE A 69 -22.55 31.78 -5.07
C PHE A 69 -22.52 30.30 -5.49
N CYS A 70 -21.34 29.73 -5.71
CA CYS A 70 -21.18 28.34 -6.10
C CYS A 70 -20.46 27.61 -4.96
N HIS A 71 -21.18 26.71 -4.30
CA HIS A 71 -20.62 25.85 -3.26
C HIS A 71 -21.03 24.42 -3.53
N VAL A 72 -20.06 23.54 -3.36
CA VAL A 72 -20.29 22.10 -3.30
C VAL A 72 -20.61 21.74 -1.87
N PHE A 73 -21.61 20.88 -1.69
CA PHE A 73 -22.01 20.35 -0.39
C PHE A 73 -21.51 18.93 -0.20
N PHE A 74 -21.45 18.49 1.05
CA PHE A 74 -21.04 17.13 1.39
C PHE A 74 -21.92 16.06 0.70
N THR A 75 -23.20 16.33 0.50
CA THR A 75 -24.12 15.44 -0.22
C THR A 75 -23.72 15.21 -1.66
N ASP A 76 -23.17 16.22 -2.34
CA ASP A 76 -22.71 16.10 -3.72
C ASP A 76 -21.50 15.16 -3.78
N ILE A 77 -20.55 15.33 -2.86
CA ILE A 77 -19.37 14.47 -2.74
C ILE A 77 -19.76 13.04 -2.40
N ASN A 78 -20.66 12.84 -1.44
CA ASN A 78 -21.10 11.50 -1.03
C ASN A 78 -21.89 10.78 -2.14
N SER A 79 -22.46 11.52 -3.10
CA SER A 79 -23.18 10.96 -4.25
C SER A 79 -22.29 10.49 -5.40
N LEU A 80 -20.96 10.71 -5.32
CA LEU A 80 -19.99 10.35 -6.36
C LEU A 80 -19.80 8.83 -6.51
N ASP A 81 -20.79 8.14 -7.05
CA ASP A 81 -20.83 6.68 -7.32
C ASP A 81 -20.37 5.82 -6.10
N ASN A 82 -20.24 4.52 -6.28
CA ASN A 82 -19.76 3.57 -5.27
C ASN A 82 -18.25 3.71 -4.97
N PHE A 83 -17.64 4.84 -5.30
CA PHE A 83 -16.23 5.09 -5.06
C PHE A 83 -15.87 5.05 -3.57
N TRP A 84 -16.75 5.56 -2.71
CA TRP A 84 -16.53 5.60 -1.26
C TRP A 84 -16.72 4.25 -0.56
N VAL A 85 -17.12 3.23 -1.31
CA VAL A 85 -17.30 1.88 -0.78
C VAL A 85 -15.93 1.23 -0.58
N TRP A 86 -15.70 0.67 0.60
CA TRP A 86 -14.45 0.00 0.95
C TRP A 86 -14.54 -1.53 0.89
N SER A 87 -15.70 -2.10 0.51
CA SER A 87 -15.79 -3.51 0.17
C SER A 87 -15.27 -3.74 -1.24
N ILE A 88 -14.51 -4.82 -1.44
CA ILE A 88 -14.00 -5.22 -2.74
C ILE A 88 -15.18 -5.52 -3.69
N ASP A 89 -15.14 -4.94 -4.89
CA ASP A 89 -16.08 -5.20 -5.98
C ASP A 89 -15.28 -5.42 -7.26
N ASN A 90 -15.55 -6.50 -7.99
CA ASN A 90 -14.82 -6.81 -9.23
C ASN A 90 -15.35 -6.05 -10.45
N ASN A 91 -16.54 -5.45 -10.34
CA ASN A 91 -17.23 -4.79 -11.45
C ASN A 91 -17.16 -3.26 -11.35
N ARG A 92 -16.71 -2.73 -10.21
CA ARG A 92 -16.71 -1.30 -9.91
C ARG A 92 -15.42 -0.91 -9.20
N LEU A 93 -14.95 0.30 -9.47
CA LEU A 93 -13.86 0.89 -8.71
C LEU A 93 -14.33 1.23 -7.31
N THR A 94 -13.55 0.81 -6.32
CA THR A 94 -13.80 0.99 -4.90
C THR A 94 -12.76 1.92 -4.28
N PHE A 95 -12.94 2.26 -3.01
CA PHE A 95 -11.95 3.02 -2.25
C PHE A 95 -10.62 2.27 -2.12
N ILE A 96 -10.64 0.93 -2.14
CA ILE A 96 -9.41 0.12 -2.14
C ILE A 96 -8.66 0.31 -3.46
N ASP A 97 -9.35 0.43 -4.59
CA ASP A 97 -8.70 0.70 -5.87
C ASP A 97 -8.10 2.11 -5.91
N PHE A 98 -8.72 3.07 -5.22
CA PHE A 98 -8.12 4.39 -5.03
C PHE A 98 -6.78 4.34 -4.30
N ILE A 99 -6.70 3.56 -3.21
CA ILE A 99 -5.46 3.32 -2.46
C ILE A 99 -4.39 2.69 -3.37
N LYS A 100 -4.81 1.93 -4.40
CA LYS A 100 -3.94 1.37 -5.44
C LYS A 100 -3.56 2.36 -6.55
N ASN A 101 -3.86 3.66 -6.40
CA ASN A 101 -3.66 4.72 -7.39
C ASN A 101 -4.63 4.68 -8.60
N PHE A 102 -5.74 3.94 -8.54
CA PHE A 102 -6.77 4.05 -9.59
C PHE A 102 -7.63 5.29 -9.35
N ILE A 103 -7.66 6.19 -10.33
CA ILE A 103 -8.46 7.41 -10.25
C ILE A 103 -9.85 7.14 -10.85
N PRO A 104 -10.95 7.32 -10.10
CA PRO A 104 -12.29 7.17 -10.65
C PRO A 104 -12.57 8.22 -11.71
N ILE A 105 -13.10 7.76 -12.85
CA ILE A 105 -13.52 8.67 -13.93
C ILE A 105 -14.70 9.55 -13.49
N THR A 106 -15.56 9.05 -12.59
CA THR A 106 -16.68 9.78 -11.99
C THR A 106 -16.20 11.01 -11.24
N LEU A 107 -15.16 10.86 -10.41
CA LEU A 107 -14.53 11.98 -9.72
C LEU A 107 -13.94 13.00 -10.71
N SER A 108 -13.19 12.53 -11.71
CA SER A 108 -12.59 13.42 -12.71
C SER A 108 -13.65 14.19 -13.51
N ASN A 109 -14.72 13.52 -13.92
CA ASN A 109 -15.82 14.14 -14.67
C ASN A 109 -16.60 15.14 -13.82
N TYR A 110 -16.82 14.83 -12.53
CA TYR A 110 -17.44 15.75 -11.60
C TYR A 110 -16.63 17.03 -11.46
N LEU A 111 -15.31 16.94 -11.25
CA LEU A 111 -14.45 18.12 -11.15
C LEU A 111 -14.42 18.94 -12.45
N LYS A 112 -14.50 18.29 -13.62
CA LYS A 112 -14.65 18.99 -14.91
C LYS A 112 -15.97 19.74 -15.01
N SER A 113 -17.06 19.19 -14.48
CA SER A 113 -18.38 19.84 -14.47
C SER A 113 -18.41 21.13 -13.66
N LEU A 114 -17.49 21.28 -12.69
CA LEU A 114 -17.27 22.51 -11.92
C LEU A 114 -16.43 23.57 -12.67
N ILE A 115 -16.16 23.36 -13.97
CA ILE A 115 -15.43 24.29 -14.85
C ILE A 115 -13.97 24.51 -14.36
N PHE A 116 -13.41 23.54 -13.62
CA PHE A 116 -11.99 23.54 -13.29
C PHE A 116 -11.15 23.18 -14.52
N ASN A 117 -9.99 23.82 -14.66
CA ASN A 117 -9.02 23.43 -15.66
C ASN A 117 -8.26 22.17 -15.22
N ASP A 118 -7.65 21.45 -16.18
CA ASP A 118 -6.99 20.17 -15.91
C ASP A 118 -5.86 20.26 -14.88
N LYS A 119 -5.20 21.42 -14.73
CA LYS A 119 -4.16 21.59 -13.71
C LYS A 119 -4.76 21.54 -12.31
N VAL A 120 -5.83 22.30 -12.07
CA VAL A 120 -6.55 22.30 -10.78
C VAL A 120 -7.11 20.92 -10.47
N ILE A 121 -7.71 20.25 -11.45
CA ILE A 121 -8.24 18.89 -11.29
C ILE A 121 -7.14 17.92 -10.86
N ARG A 122 -5.98 17.92 -11.54
CA ARG A 122 -4.85 17.07 -11.17
C ARG A 122 -4.33 17.39 -9.77
N THR A 123 -4.28 18.66 -9.38
CA THR A 123 -3.88 19.06 -8.02
C THR A 123 -4.86 18.53 -6.98
N ILE A 124 -6.17 18.74 -7.14
CA ILE A 124 -7.18 18.27 -6.19
C ILE A 124 -7.13 16.73 -6.04
N ILE A 125 -7.01 16.00 -7.15
CA ILE A 125 -6.92 14.53 -7.14
C ILE A 125 -5.62 14.06 -6.49
N GLY A 126 -4.49 14.71 -6.81
CA GLY A 126 -3.19 14.41 -6.22
C GLY A 126 -3.19 14.64 -4.72
N ASP A 127 -3.69 15.80 -4.27
CA ASP A 127 -3.77 16.14 -2.85
C ASP A 127 -4.68 15.16 -2.08
N LEU A 128 -5.82 14.77 -2.67
CA LEU A 128 -6.71 13.76 -2.08
C LEU A 128 -6.03 12.40 -1.98
N HIS A 129 -5.29 12.01 -3.02
CA HIS A 129 -4.55 10.77 -3.03
C HIS A 129 -3.47 10.78 -1.94
N ASP A 130 -2.66 11.83 -1.85
CA ASP A 130 -1.61 11.96 -0.85
C ASP A 130 -2.18 11.96 0.57
N PHE A 131 -3.28 12.68 0.80
CA PHE A 131 -4.02 12.63 2.06
C PHE A 131 -4.45 11.19 2.40
N THR A 132 -5.15 10.53 1.48
CA THR A 132 -5.70 9.18 1.71
C THR A 132 -4.59 8.17 1.92
N TYR A 133 -3.52 8.24 1.12
CA TYR A 133 -2.36 7.38 1.22
C TYR A 133 -1.67 7.54 2.58
N ASN A 134 -1.45 8.78 3.04
CA ASN A 134 -0.87 9.05 4.34
C ASN A 134 -1.74 8.49 5.47
N GLU A 135 -3.06 8.67 5.40
CA GLU A 135 -4.00 8.16 6.40
C GLU A 135 -3.98 6.62 6.47
N VAL A 136 -4.05 5.91 5.35
CA VAL A 136 -4.02 4.44 5.37
C VAL A 136 -2.64 3.91 5.76
N MET A 137 -1.56 4.59 5.36
CA MET A 137 -0.22 4.17 5.74
C MET A 137 0.05 4.35 7.23
N ASN A 138 -0.41 5.47 7.82
CA ASN A 138 -0.18 5.78 9.23
C ASN A 138 -1.10 5.03 10.17
N ASN A 139 -2.38 4.85 9.81
CA ASN A 139 -3.37 4.28 10.71
C ASN A 139 -3.62 2.78 10.50
N ILE A 140 -3.20 2.21 9.37
CA ILE A 140 -3.41 0.78 9.05
C ILE A 140 -2.08 0.07 8.80
N TRP A 141 -1.31 0.51 7.81
CA TRP A 141 -0.11 -0.23 7.38
C TRP A 141 0.99 -0.27 8.43
N LYS A 142 1.37 0.89 8.99
CA LYS A 142 2.42 0.97 10.03
C LYS A 142 2.07 0.17 11.29
N PRO A 143 0.89 0.32 11.91
CA PRO A 143 0.49 -0.50 13.06
C PRO A 143 0.49 -2.01 12.76
N ARG A 144 0.02 -2.41 11.58
CA ARG A 144 0.09 -3.81 11.14
C ARG A 144 1.53 -4.31 11.04
N CYS A 145 2.45 -3.50 10.51
CA CYS A 145 3.87 -3.86 10.44
C CYS A 145 4.50 -4.01 11.83
N GLU A 146 4.15 -3.15 12.78
CA GLU A 146 4.60 -3.25 14.17
C GLU A 146 4.12 -4.55 14.82
N LEU A 147 2.84 -4.90 14.63
CA LEU A 147 2.29 -6.19 15.11
C LEU A 147 3.03 -7.37 14.50
N GLN A 148 3.32 -7.34 13.21
CA GLN A 148 4.10 -8.41 12.57
C GLN A 148 5.50 -8.55 13.19
N VAL A 149 6.19 -7.44 13.46
CA VAL A 149 7.52 -7.46 14.12
C VAL A 149 7.43 -8.08 15.51
N VAL A 150 6.36 -7.80 16.27
CA VAL A 150 6.13 -8.42 17.58
C VAL A 150 5.91 -9.93 17.46
N LEU A 151 5.07 -10.36 16.52
CA LEU A 151 4.81 -11.79 16.26
C LEU A 151 6.09 -12.53 15.87
N GLU A 152 6.90 -11.95 14.98
CA GLU A 152 8.19 -12.52 14.58
C GLU A 152 9.15 -12.67 15.76
N LYS A 153 9.24 -11.66 16.63
CA LYS A 153 10.06 -11.73 17.84
C LYS A 153 9.60 -12.84 18.78
N ASN A 154 8.30 -12.98 19.00
CA ASN A 154 7.73 -14.03 19.85
C ASN A 154 8.03 -15.44 19.32
N LEU A 155 8.16 -15.59 18.00
CA LEU A 155 8.52 -16.85 17.33
C LEU A 155 10.03 -16.99 17.08
N SER A 156 10.85 -16.12 17.67
CA SER A 156 12.31 -16.10 17.51
C SER A 156 12.75 -16.06 16.03
N ILE A 157 11.98 -15.37 15.18
CA ILE A 157 12.31 -15.14 13.77
C ILE A 157 13.20 -13.92 13.69
N THR A 158 14.50 -14.16 13.57
CA THR A 158 15.51 -13.11 13.44
C THR A 158 15.85 -12.82 11.98
N LYS A 159 16.46 -11.66 11.70
CA LYS A 159 17.00 -11.35 10.36
C LYS A 159 17.95 -12.44 9.86
N LYS A 160 18.79 -12.97 10.76
CA LYS A 160 19.69 -14.10 10.47
C LYS A 160 18.92 -15.35 10.03
N LYS A 161 17.89 -15.75 10.79
CA LYS A 161 17.04 -16.90 10.44
C LYS A 161 16.37 -16.75 9.06
N LYS A 162 15.93 -15.53 8.73
CA LYS A 162 15.38 -15.21 7.39
C LYS A 162 16.43 -15.35 6.29
N LEU A 163 17.66 -14.89 6.51
CA LEU A 163 18.77 -15.02 5.56
C LEU A 163 19.16 -16.49 5.35
N ASP A 164 19.37 -17.24 6.44
CA ASP A 164 19.74 -18.66 6.40
C ASP A 164 18.69 -19.49 5.64
N SER A 165 17.40 -19.20 5.85
CA SER A 165 16.32 -19.88 5.13
C SER A 165 16.31 -19.60 3.62
N ARG A 166 16.78 -18.43 3.16
CA ARG A 166 16.88 -18.13 1.73
C ARG A 166 18.02 -18.89 1.07
N LEU A 167 19.17 -18.98 1.74
CA LEU A 167 20.33 -19.72 1.27
C LEU A 167 20.01 -21.21 1.10
N ASN A 168 19.36 -21.80 2.10
CA ASN A 168 18.95 -23.21 2.06
C ASN A 168 17.89 -23.51 0.97
N PHE A 169 17.07 -22.52 0.62
CA PHE A 169 16.14 -22.65 -0.50
C PHE A 169 16.88 -22.60 -1.84
N SER A 170 17.82 -21.67 -2.00
CA SER A 170 18.67 -21.53 -3.20
C SER A 170 19.46 -22.81 -3.51
N THR A 171 20.03 -23.45 -2.49
CA THR A 171 20.78 -24.71 -2.64
C THR A 171 19.90 -25.89 -3.07
N ASN A 172 18.60 -25.88 -2.71
CA ASN A 172 17.65 -26.91 -3.14
C ASN A 172 17.08 -26.64 -4.54
N SER A 173 17.13 -25.39 -5.01
CA SER A 173 16.76 -24.99 -6.37
C SER A 173 17.96 -24.99 -7.32
N SER A 174 18.85 -25.97 -7.19
CA SER A 174 19.96 -26.21 -8.13
C SER A 174 19.40 -26.59 -9.51
N PHE A 175 18.97 -25.61 -10.29
CA PHE A 175 19.05 -25.71 -11.74
C PHE A 175 20.53 -25.81 -12.07
N ASN A 176 20.94 -26.94 -12.65
CA ASN A 176 22.27 -27.14 -13.22
C ASN A 176 22.51 -26.07 -14.30
N PHE A 177 23.06 -24.93 -13.91
CA PHE A 177 23.75 -24.06 -14.85
C PHE A 177 25.04 -24.78 -15.23
N ILE A 178 24.99 -25.44 -16.38
CA ILE A 178 26.18 -25.93 -17.06
C ILE A 178 27.08 -24.71 -17.30
N ASN A 179 28.22 -24.73 -16.62
CA ASN A 179 29.30 -23.76 -16.78
C ASN A 179 29.67 -23.61 -18.26
N ASN A 180 29.46 -22.42 -18.79
CA ASN A 180 30.37 -21.86 -19.79
C ASN A 180 30.17 -20.35 -19.92
N THR A 181 30.99 -19.60 -19.20
CA THR A 181 31.85 -18.50 -19.69
C THR A 181 32.10 -17.52 -18.55
N ASN A 182 33.37 -17.18 -18.37
CA ASN A 182 33.87 -16.21 -17.40
C ASN A 182 33.07 -14.90 -17.46
N PHE A 183 32.34 -14.55 -16.39
CA PHE A 183 31.87 -13.17 -16.21
C PHE A 183 31.89 -12.79 -14.72
N SER A 184 33.03 -12.25 -14.31
CA SER A 184 33.36 -11.81 -12.94
C SER A 184 32.64 -10.52 -12.50
N SER A 185 31.38 -10.34 -12.89
CA SER A 185 30.60 -9.12 -12.58
C SER A 185 29.18 -9.38 -12.08
N VAL A 186 28.73 -10.64 -12.05
CA VAL A 186 27.39 -11.01 -11.53
C VAL A 186 27.35 -10.90 -10.00
N ASP A 187 28.41 -11.30 -9.31
CA ASP A 187 28.49 -11.23 -7.83
C ASP A 187 28.46 -9.78 -7.29
N TYR A 188 28.87 -8.80 -8.10
CA TYR A 188 28.85 -7.39 -7.69
C TYR A 188 27.46 -6.77 -7.82
N ILE A 189 26.69 -7.19 -8.83
CA ILE A 189 25.33 -6.70 -9.07
C ILE A 189 24.36 -7.32 -8.05
N GLU A 190 24.52 -8.61 -7.74
CA GLU A 190 23.64 -9.31 -6.80
C GLU A 190 23.80 -8.79 -5.36
N ASN A 191 25.04 -8.54 -4.92
CA ASN A 191 25.31 -7.93 -3.61
C ASN A 191 24.91 -6.45 -3.52
N SER A 192 25.00 -5.70 -4.63
CA SER A 192 24.61 -4.28 -4.69
C SER A 192 23.09 -4.08 -4.50
N LEU A 193 22.28 -4.99 -5.04
CA LEU A 193 20.82 -4.90 -4.98
C LEU A 193 20.23 -5.56 -3.72
N GLU A 194 21.00 -6.38 -3.02
CA GLU A 194 20.53 -7.07 -1.80
C GLU A 194 20.12 -6.07 -0.71
N SER A 195 20.79 -4.91 -0.60
CA SER A 195 20.41 -3.84 0.33
C SER A 195 19.08 -3.16 -0.08
N LEU A 196 18.91 -2.86 -1.38
CA LEU A 196 17.70 -2.26 -1.93
C LEU A 196 16.50 -3.21 -1.79
N ARG A 197 16.73 -4.49 -2.11
CA ARG A 197 15.80 -5.58 -1.93
C ARG A 197 15.43 -5.74 -0.46
N ASN A 198 16.41 -5.77 0.44
CA ASN A 198 16.14 -5.89 1.86
C ASN A 198 15.34 -4.70 2.42
N ASN A 199 15.54 -3.50 1.89
CA ASN A 199 14.73 -2.33 2.26
C ASN A 199 13.29 -2.42 1.74
N ILE A 200 13.09 -2.87 0.49
CA ILE A 200 11.76 -3.05 -0.11
C ILE A 200 10.97 -4.17 0.59
N TYR A 201 11.62 -5.28 0.92
CA TYR A 201 10.95 -6.48 1.45
C TYR A 201 10.93 -6.58 2.99
N PHE A 202 11.82 -5.89 3.71
CA PHE A 202 11.93 -5.98 5.18
C PHE A 202 11.85 -4.62 5.90
N GLY A 203 11.56 -3.52 5.20
CA GLY A 203 11.37 -2.21 5.83
C GLY A 203 12.57 -1.75 6.64
N GLY A 204 13.78 -1.84 6.07
CA GLY A 204 14.97 -1.22 6.68
C GLY A 204 14.73 0.29 6.86
N ASP A 205 15.20 0.85 7.97
CA ASP A 205 14.94 2.23 8.42
C ASP A 205 14.92 3.26 7.28
N ILE A 206 13.73 3.68 6.86
CA ILE A 206 13.50 4.91 6.06
C ILE A 206 13.41 6.12 7.00
N LEU A 207 14.16 6.12 8.11
CA LEU A 207 14.34 7.32 8.94
C LEU A 207 15.65 8.05 8.66
N GLY A 208 16.40 7.65 7.62
CA GLY A 208 17.66 8.30 7.22
C GLY A 208 17.62 9.12 5.93
N VAL A 209 16.53 9.14 5.16
CA VAL A 209 16.51 9.76 3.81
C VAL A 209 15.64 11.02 3.71
N TYR A 210 14.98 11.44 4.80
CA TYR A 210 14.27 12.73 4.88
C TYR A 210 14.89 13.75 5.86
N ALA A 211 16.16 13.57 6.22
CA ALA A 211 16.94 14.54 6.98
C ALA A 211 18.11 15.11 6.14
N ALA A 212 17.80 15.66 4.96
CA ALA A 212 18.67 16.60 4.25
C ALA A 212 17.93 17.23 3.05
N ARG A 213 17.03 18.17 3.34
CA ARG A 213 16.90 19.49 2.69
C ARG A 213 15.64 20.20 3.15
#